data_AF-A0AAP4R5D4-F1
#
_entry.id   AF-A0AAP4R5D4-F1
#
_cell.length_a   1.000
_cell.length_b   1.000
_cell.length_c   1.000
_cell.angle_alpha   90.00
_cell.angle_beta   90.00
_cell.angle_gamma   90.00
#
_symmetry.space_group_name_H-M   'P 1'
#
loop_
_entity.id
_entity.type
_entity.pdbx_description
1 polymer ?
#
loop_
_entity_poly.entity_id
_entity_poly.type
_entity_poly.pdbx_seq_one_letter_code
_entity_poly.pdbx_strand_id
1 'polypeptide(L)'
;MHDDAAGGNDGMALAADISMTPLIDVMLVLLVVFMVTLPVLHHAAPQPEVRLSADHAARYDSIAKLLPAAPAAGVARVGFVTDPAAGR
;
A
#
# COMPACT_ATOMS: atom_id res chain seq x y z
N MET A 1 -31.27 70.47 6.55
CA MET A 1 -31.64 69.22 5.87
C MET A 1 -30.33 68.46 5.71
N HIS A 2 -30.18 67.39 6.47
CA HIS A 2 -28.97 66.57 6.59
C HIS A 2 -29.26 65.21 5.95
N ASP A 3 -28.21 64.43 5.74
CA ASP A 3 -28.19 63.00 5.39
C ASP A 3 -28.15 62.67 3.90
N ASP A 4 -26.94 62.86 3.35
CA ASP A 4 -26.44 62.19 2.17
C ASP A 4 -26.35 60.67 2.39
N ALA A 5 -26.81 59.95 1.36
CA ALA A 5 -26.57 58.57 1.00
C ALA A 5 -25.43 57.83 1.75
N ALA A 6 -25.80 56.82 2.54
CA ALA A 6 -24.92 55.72 2.95
C ALA A 6 -25.39 54.43 2.27
N GLY A 7 -24.94 54.25 1.02
CA GLY A 7 -24.93 52.96 0.35
C GLY A 7 -23.57 52.29 0.50
N GLY A 8 -23.58 50.97 0.70
CA GLY A 8 -22.47 50.10 0.31
C GLY A 8 -21.64 49.50 1.43
N ASN A 9 -21.91 48.24 1.76
CA ASN A 9 -20.88 47.27 2.21
C ASN A 9 -21.34 45.79 2.24
N ASP A 10 -22.48 45.45 1.65
CA ASP A 10 -23.06 44.10 1.59
C ASP A 10 -22.51 43.23 0.43
N GLY A 11 -21.57 43.75 -0.37
CA GLY A 11 -20.97 43.04 -1.52
C GLY A 11 -19.65 42.29 -1.27
N MET A 12 -19.09 42.29 -0.05
CA MET A 12 -17.72 41.80 0.20
C MET A 12 -17.63 40.35 0.72
N ALA A 13 -18.75 39.71 1.10
CA ALA A 13 -18.73 38.34 1.65
C ALA A 13 -18.81 37.22 0.59
N LEU A 14 -19.25 37.53 -0.65
CA LEU A 14 -19.40 36.54 -1.73
C LEU A 14 -18.14 36.38 -2.59
N ALA A 15 -17.09 37.16 -2.33
CA ALA A 15 -15.90 37.26 -3.17
C ALA A 15 -14.75 36.30 -2.80
N ALA A 16 -14.96 35.38 -1.85
CA ALA A 16 -13.93 34.42 -1.40
C ALA A 16 -14.30 32.95 -1.66
N ASP A 17 -15.43 32.66 -2.31
CA ASP A 17 -16.05 31.33 -2.22
C ASP A 17 -16.00 30.49 -3.52
N ILE A 18 -15.29 30.94 -4.56
CA ILE A 18 -15.32 30.26 -5.87
C ILE A 18 -13.93 30.28 -6.52
N SER A 19 -13.01 29.42 -6.08
CA SER A 19 -11.79 29.06 -6.87
C SER A 19 -10.97 27.86 -6.35
N MET A 20 -11.39 27.16 -5.28
CA MET A 20 -10.66 25.96 -4.80
C MET A 20 -11.30 24.64 -5.26
N THR A 21 -12.61 24.65 -5.54
CA THR A 21 -13.36 23.47 -6.00
C THR A 21 -12.84 22.86 -7.30
N PRO A 22 -12.46 23.64 -8.34
CA PRO A 22 -11.91 23.06 -9.57
C PRO A 22 -10.52 22.42 -9.36
N LEU A 23 -9.71 22.99 -8.45
CA LEU A 23 -8.36 22.49 -8.17
C LEU A 23 -8.40 21.18 -7.36
N ILE A 24 -9.33 21.08 -6.42
CA ILE A 24 -9.53 19.87 -5.61
C ILE A 24 -9.96 18.69 -6.50
N ASP A 25 -10.85 18.90 -7.48
CA ASP A 25 -11.30 17.85 -8.39
C ASP A 25 -10.13 17.19 -9.14
N VAL A 26 -9.24 17.98 -9.74
CA VAL A 26 -8.05 17.48 -10.44
C VAL A 26 -7.12 16.71 -9.49
N MET A 27 -6.89 17.21 -8.28
CA MET A 27 -6.06 16.53 -7.29
C MET A 27 -6.68 15.19 -6.83
N LEU A 28 -8.00 15.15 -6.62
CA LEU A 28 -8.73 13.93 -6.25
C LEU A 28 -8.72 12.91 -7.39
N VAL A 29 -8.88 13.34 -8.64
CA VAL A 29 -8.76 12.47 -9.83
C VAL A 29 -7.37 11.86 -9.90
N LEU A 30 -6.30 12.66 -9.74
CA LEU A 30 -4.93 12.13 -9.73
C LEU A 30 -4.72 11.13 -8.59
N LEU A 31 -5.26 11.40 -7.39
CA LEU A 31 -5.15 10.52 -6.25
C LEU A 31 -5.87 9.17 -6.48
N VAL A 32 -7.09 9.19 -7.02
CA VAL A 32 -7.86 7.98 -7.34
C VAL A 32 -7.18 7.18 -8.45
N VAL A 33 -6.72 7.85 -9.51
CA VAL A 33 -5.97 7.20 -10.59
C VAL A 33 -4.73 6.52 -10.01
N PHE A 34 -3.95 7.21 -9.18
CA PHE A 34 -2.75 6.66 -8.55
C PHE A 34 -3.05 5.50 -7.60
N MET A 35 -4.10 5.62 -6.77
CA MET A 35 -4.57 4.56 -5.88
C MET A 35 -4.92 3.28 -6.63
N VAL A 36 -5.52 3.38 -7.83
CA VAL A 36 -5.89 2.22 -8.63
C VAL A 36 -4.71 1.71 -9.46
N THR A 37 -3.91 2.60 -10.05
CA THR A 37 -2.80 2.19 -10.96
C THR A 37 -1.56 1.67 -10.24
N LEU A 38 -1.20 2.18 -9.06
CA LEU A 38 -0.04 1.69 -8.31
C LEU A 38 -0.10 0.20 -7.90
N PRO A 39 -1.17 -0.30 -7.25
CA PRO A 39 -1.28 -1.72 -6.93
C PRO A 39 -1.45 -2.57 -8.20
N VAL A 40 -1.92 -1.97 -9.30
CA VAL A 40 -1.96 -2.64 -10.61
C VAL A 40 -0.55 -2.87 -11.17
N LEU A 41 0.32 -1.87 -11.05
CA LEU A 41 1.73 -2.01 -11.42
C LEU A 41 2.47 -3.00 -10.52
N HIS A 42 2.11 -3.04 -9.24
CA HIS A 42 2.60 -4.01 -8.25
C HIS A 42 1.63 -5.19 -8.09
N HIS A 43 1.13 -5.78 -9.18
CA HIS A 43 0.51 -7.12 -9.15
C HIS A 43 1.57 -8.16 -8.73
N ALA A 44 1.99 -8.09 -7.47
CA ALA A 44 2.67 -9.14 -6.75
C ALA A 44 1.62 -10.24 -6.63
N ALA A 45 1.66 -11.19 -7.56
CA ALA A 45 0.94 -12.43 -7.40
C ALA A 45 1.18 -12.94 -5.96
N PRO A 46 0.16 -13.50 -5.29
CA PRO A 46 0.33 -14.05 -3.94
C PRO A 46 1.58 -14.94 -3.90
N GLN A 47 2.59 -14.51 -3.16
CA GLN A 47 3.86 -15.21 -3.11
C GLN A 47 3.62 -16.57 -2.43
N PRO A 48 3.93 -17.70 -3.09
CA PRO A 48 3.75 -19.01 -2.48
C PRO A 48 4.64 -19.12 -1.25
N GLU A 49 4.04 -19.39 -0.09
CA GLU A 49 4.78 -19.69 1.14
C GLU A 49 5.17 -21.17 1.14
N VAL A 50 6.48 -21.44 1.19
CA VAL A 50 6.98 -22.81 1.38
C VAL A 50 7.25 -23.02 2.86
N ARG A 51 6.70 -24.10 3.42
CA ARG A 51 6.89 -24.47 4.82
C ARG A 51 7.75 -25.73 4.89
N LEU A 52 8.95 -25.60 5.42
CA LEU A 52 9.90 -26.70 5.58
C LEU A 52 9.74 -27.30 6.97
N SER A 53 9.32 -28.57 7.04
CA SER A 53 9.44 -29.38 8.26
C SER A 53 10.86 -29.94 8.32
N ALA A 54 11.65 -29.48 9.28
CA ALA A 54 12.99 -30.00 9.50
C ALA A 54 12.91 -31.22 10.41
N ASP A 55 12.97 -32.42 9.83
CA ASP A 55 13.20 -33.65 10.59
C ASP A 55 14.57 -33.60 11.27
N HIS A 56 14.68 -34.14 12.47
CA HIS A 56 15.94 -34.24 13.22
C HIS A 56 16.99 -35.09 12.48
N ALA A 57 16.57 -36.00 11.60
CA ALA A 57 17.47 -36.77 10.75
C ALA A 57 17.94 -36.03 9.47
N ALA A 58 17.37 -34.86 9.15
CA ALA A 58 17.68 -34.15 7.93
C ALA A 58 19.11 -33.59 7.96
N ARG A 59 19.93 -34.02 7.00
CA ARG A 59 21.30 -33.50 6.85
C ARG A 59 21.28 -32.08 6.31
N TYR A 60 22.03 -31.19 6.95
CA TYR A 60 22.19 -29.79 6.55
C TYR A 60 22.62 -29.63 5.08
N ASP A 61 23.53 -30.48 4.59
CA ASP A 61 24.00 -30.47 3.19
C ASP A 61 22.87 -30.62 2.17
N SER A 62 21.83 -31.38 2.50
CA SER A 62 20.66 -31.56 1.62
C SER A 62 19.83 -30.28 1.55
N ILE A 63 19.73 -29.52 2.65
CA ILE A 63 19.00 -28.26 2.71
C ILE A 63 19.77 -27.16 1.98
N ALA A 64 21.09 -27.09 2.19
CA ALA A 64 21.96 -26.11 1.55
C ALA A 64 21.93 -26.20 0.01
N LYS A 65 21.75 -27.41 -0.55
CA LYS A 65 21.62 -27.62 -2.00
C LYS A 65 20.27 -27.16 -2.57
N LEU A 66 19.22 -27.10 -1.75
CA LEU A 66 17.87 -26.75 -2.19
C LEU A 66 17.57 -25.25 -2.06
N LEU A 67 18.17 -24.58 -1.07
CA LEU A 67 18.01 -23.15 -0.83
C LEU A 67 18.21 -22.26 -2.08
N PRO A 68 19.23 -22.49 -2.94
CA PRO A 68 19.45 -21.68 -4.13
C PRO A 68 18.31 -21.76 -5.16
N ALA A 69 17.51 -22.84 -5.15
CA ALA A 69 16.41 -23.03 -6.10
C ALA A 69 15.13 -22.28 -5.71
N ALA A 70 14.98 -21.87 -4.45
CA ALA A 70 13.75 -21.23 -3.97
C ALA A 70 13.43 -19.89 -4.67
N PRO A 71 14.38 -18.95 -4.86
CA PRO A 71 14.10 -17.71 -5.59
C PRO A 71 13.76 -17.95 -7.07
N ALA A 72 14.41 -18.93 -7.71
CA ALA A 72 14.15 -19.30 -9.10
C ALA A 72 12.74 -19.91 -9.29
N ALA A 73 12.18 -20.51 -8.24
CA ALA A 73 10.81 -21.02 -8.20
C ALA A 73 9.77 -19.95 -7.80
N GLY A 74 10.18 -18.68 -7.61
CA GLY A 74 9.29 -17.60 -7.17
C GLY A 74 8.89 -17.69 -5.68
N VAL A 75 9.63 -18.45 -4.88
CA VAL A 75 9.37 -18.58 -3.44
C VAL A 75 10.12 -17.47 -2.70
N ALA A 76 9.41 -16.39 -2.41
CA ALA A 76 9.97 -15.27 -1.65
C ALA A 76 10.02 -15.51 -0.13
N ARG A 77 9.26 -16.48 0.38
CA ARG A 77 9.10 -16.72 1.83
C ARG A 77 9.16 -18.21 2.16
N VAL A 78 10.11 -18.56 3.04
CA VAL A 78 10.30 -19.92 3.57
C VAL A 78 10.14 -19.90 5.09
N GLY A 79 9.17 -20.65 5.61
CA GLY A 79 8.95 -20.83 7.05
C GLY A 79 9.45 -22.19 7.52
N PHE A 80 10.16 -22.26 8.64
CA PHE A 80 10.55 -23.53 9.27
C PHE A 80 9.54 -23.92 10.34
N VAL A 81 9.02 -25.14 10.28
CA VAL A 81 8.21 -25.73 11.34
C VAL A 81 9.09 -26.71 12.10
N THR A 82 9.34 -26.37 13.36
CA THR A 82 9.94 -27.28 14.33
C THR A 82 8.84 -27.80 15.24
N ASP A 83 8.74 -29.12 15.41
CA ASP A 83 7.84 -29.70 16.40
C ASP A 83 8.52 -29.65 17.79
N PRO A 84 8.02 -28.83 18.74
CA PRO A 84 8.59 -28.75 20.08
C PRO A 84 8.31 -30.01 20.92
N ALA A 85 7.42 -30.92 20.48
CA ALA A 85 7.03 -32.11 21.23
C ALA A 85 7.98 -33.30 21.05
N ALA A 86 8.92 -33.26 20.09
CA ALA A 86 9.88 -34.33 19.85
C ALA A 86 10.99 -34.46 20.93
N GLY A 87 10.90 -33.66 22.01
CA GLY A 87 11.87 -33.61 23.11
C GLY A 87 11.36 -34.11 24.47
N ARG A 88 10.36 -34.99 24.53
CA ARG A 88 9.97 -35.69 25.78
C ARG A 88 10.06 -37.20 25.65
#